data_AF-A0A973GED9-F1
#
_entry.id   AF-A0A973GED9-F1
#
_cell.length_a   1.000
_cell.length_b   1.000
_cell.length_c   1.000
_cell.angle_alpha   90.00
_cell.angle_beta   90.00
_cell.angle_gamma   90.00
#
_symmetry.space_group_name_H-M   'P 1'
#
loop_
_entity.id
_entity.type
_entity.pdbx_description
1 polymer ?
#
loop_
_entity_poly.entity_id
_entity_poly.type
_entity_poly.pdbx_seq_one_letter_code
_entity_poly.pdbx_strand_id
1 'polypeptide(L)'
;MVEAVDESEPTRLPFCRTRTVSALAKAVQAMRTYAGGATHQEDFTQALVIALRDKYETTVDEHRLAAVAAAASAGATSPTTFARDLLSQVTFDLLIGNGDAHSKKYSLSISDTATYSVAALYGVTLLNPVLQNSGTTWPGKDACATSRPRIGPLKPASGG
;
A
#
# COMPACT_ATOMS: atom_id res chain seq x y z
N MET A 1 -28.26 23.05 30.98
CA MET A 1 -27.18 23.10 29.99
C MET A 1 -26.25 21.93 30.28
N VAL A 2 -26.50 20.80 29.62
CA VAL A 2 -25.61 19.64 29.56
C VAL A 2 -25.82 19.11 28.14
N GLU A 3 -24.82 19.27 27.26
CA GLU A 3 -24.90 18.76 25.90
C GLU A 3 -24.67 17.24 25.90
N ALA A 4 -25.49 16.55 25.11
CA ALA A 4 -25.45 15.10 24.95
C ALA A 4 -24.18 14.69 24.17
N VAL A 5 -23.48 13.68 24.68
CA VAL A 5 -22.41 12.99 23.95
C VAL A 5 -23.06 12.18 22.83
N ASP A 6 -22.75 12.53 21.59
CA ASP A 6 -23.15 11.78 20.39
C ASP A 6 -22.27 10.52 20.27
N GLU A 7 -22.79 9.40 20.77
CA GLU A 7 -22.25 8.05 20.63
C GLU A 7 -22.53 7.49 19.21
N SER A 8 -22.23 8.26 18.16
CA SER A 8 -22.34 7.77 16.79
C SER A 8 -21.16 6.84 16.47
N GLU A 9 -21.38 5.55 16.75
CA GLU A 9 -20.53 4.43 16.36
C GLU A 9 -20.04 4.60 14.91
N PRO A 10 -18.72 4.57 14.61
CA PRO A 10 -18.25 4.72 13.24
C PRO A 10 -18.76 3.52 12.43
N THR A 11 -19.69 3.80 11.52
CA THR A 11 -20.33 2.82 10.63
C THR A 11 -19.30 1.88 10.03
N ARG A 12 -19.14 0.69 10.62
CA ARG A 12 -18.27 -0.37 10.10
C ARG A 12 -18.92 -0.91 8.84
N LEU A 13 -18.54 -0.35 7.70
CA LEU A 13 -19.01 -0.84 6.40
C LEU A 13 -18.51 -2.28 6.18
N PRO A 14 -19.38 -3.23 5.79
CA PRO A 14 -19.00 -4.61 5.58
C PRO A 14 -17.98 -4.75 4.43
N PHE A 15 -16.92 -5.51 4.68
CA PHE A 15 -15.74 -5.73 3.83
C PHE A 15 -16.02 -6.54 2.53
N CYS A 16 -17.20 -6.44 1.89
CA CYS A 16 -17.50 -7.14 0.62
C CYS A 16 -18.09 -6.21 -0.43
N ARG A 17 -17.31 -5.25 -0.90
CA ARG A 17 -17.52 -4.73 -2.25
C ARG A 17 -16.27 -4.94 -3.06
N THR A 18 -16.45 -5.51 -4.25
CA THR A 18 -15.54 -5.41 -5.38
C THR A 18 -15.04 -3.96 -5.41
N ARG A 19 -13.78 -3.71 -5.05
CA ARG A 19 -13.25 -2.35 -5.07
C ARG A 19 -13.22 -1.91 -6.53
N THR A 20 -14.11 -1.00 -6.89
CA THR A 20 -14.07 -0.39 -8.22
C THR A 20 -12.78 0.43 -8.33
N VAL A 21 -12.27 0.59 -9.55
CA VAL A 21 -11.11 1.45 -9.83
C VAL A 21 -11.31 2.85 -9.21
N SER A 22 -12.54 3.34 -9.15
CA SER A 22 -12.91 4.61 -8.50
C SER A 22 -12.71 4.62 -6.99
N ALA A 23 -12.96 3.52 -6.27
CA ALA A 23 -12.71 3.44 -4.83
C ALA A 23 -11.21 3.41 -4.52
N LEU A 24 -10.42 2.71 -5.34
CA LEU A 24 -8.97 2.71 -5.25
C LEU A 24 -8.40 4.11 -5.56
N ALA A 25 -8.90 4.76 -6.62
CA ALA A 25 -8.52 6.11 -6.99
C ALA A 25 -8.82 7.11 -5.87
N LYS A 26 -9.96 6.99 -5.18
CA LYS A 26 -10.28 7.81 -4.01
C LYS A 26 -9.34 7.55 -2.83
N ALA A 27 -8.98 6.30 -2.56
CA ALA A 27 -8.00 5.99 -1.51
C ALA A 27 -6.61 6.54 -1.85
N VAL A 28 -6.17 6.41 -3.11
CA VAL A 28 -4.91 7.00 -3.60
C VAL A 28 -4.95 8.52 -3.52
N GLN A 29 -6.07 9.14 -3.89
CA GLN A 29 -6.25 10.59 -3.78
C GLN A 29 -6.20 11.04 -2.32
N ALA A 30 -6.87 10.32 -1.41
CA ALA A 30 -6.84 10.61 0.02
C ALA A 30 -5.43 10.57 0.59
N MET A 31 -4.58 9.65 0.12
CA MET A 31 -3.16 9.58 0.52
C MET A 31 -2.32 10.77 0.03
N ARG A 32 -2.79 11.52 -0.97
CA ARG A 32 -2.14 12.72 -1.51
C ARG A 32 -2.74 14.02 -0.98
N THR A 33 -3.77 13.94 -0.13
CA THR A 33 -4.47 15.10 0.40
C THR A 33 -4.51 15.05 1.92
N TYR A 34 -3.99 16.07 2.58
CA TYR A 34 -4.10 16.25 4.03
C TYR A 34 -4.90 17.52 4.33
N ALA A 35 -5.88 17.44 5.22
CA ALA A 35 -6.73 18.56 5.66
C ALA A 35 -7.38 19.39 4.53
N GLY A 36 -7.65 18.76 3.36
CA GLY A 36 -8.26 19.43 2.21
C GLY A 36 -7.27 20.10 1.24
N GLY A 37 -5.97 20.09 1.54
CA GLY A 37 -4.89 20.55 0.65
C GLY A 37 -4.10 19.39 0.03
N ALA A 38 -3.46 19.63 -1.12
CA ALA A 38 -2.53 18.67 -1.70
C ALA A 38 -1.24 18.64 -0.87
N THR A 39 -0.80 17.44 -0.49
CA THR A 39 0.46 17.25 0.22
C THR A 39 1.58 17.04 -0.78
N HIS A 40 2.66 17.82 -0.68
CA HIS A 40 3.85 17.60 -1.51
C HIS A 40 4.44 16.24 -1.17
N GLN A 41 4.64 15.41 -2.19
CA GLN A 41 5.25 14.09 -2.03
C GLN A 41 6.29 13.85 -3.12
N GLU A 42 7.39 13.24 -2.73
CA GLU A 42 8.47 12.82 -3.62
C GLU A 42 8.76 11.35 -3.42
N ASP A 43 8.89 10.59 -4.50
CA ASP A 43 9.41 9.23 -4.42
C ASP A 43 10.94 9.21 -4.21
N PHE A 44 11.51 8.09 -3.80
CA PHE A 44 12.96 8.05 -3.53
C PHE A 44 13.80 8.24 -4.80
N THR A 45 13.24 8.02 -6.00
CA THR A 45 13.97 8.33 -7.23
C THR A 45 14.15 9.83 -7.42
N GLN A 46 13.14 10.61 -7.06
CA GLN A 46 13.21 12.07 -7.06
C GLN A 46 14.13 12.58 -5.93
N ALA A 47 13.96 12.07 -4.71
CA ALA A 47 14.73 12.51 -3.55
C ALA A 47 16.25 12.25 -3.69
N LEU A 48 16.64 11.16 -4.36
CA LEU A 48 18.04 10.82 -4.61
C LEU A 48 18.56 11.29 -5.97
N VAL A 49 17.71 11.92 -6.79
CA VAL A 49 18.05 12.38 -8.15
C VAL A 49 18.59 11.23 -9.02
N ILE A 50 17.95 10.06 -8.95
CA ILE A 50 18.29 8.90 -9.77
C ILE A 50 17.31 8.76 -10.93
N ALA A 51 17.79 8.27 -12.07
CA ALA A 51 16.95 8.13 -13.25
C ALA A 51 15.88 7.04 -13.04
N LEU A 52 14.71 7.25 -13.64
CA LEU A 52 13.57 6.33 -13.54
C LEU A 52 13.91 4.87 -13.92
N ARG A 53 14.75 4.68 -14.94
CA ARG A 53 15.19 3.35 -15.39
C ARG A 53 15.99 2.60 -14.32
N ASP A 54 16.62 3.35 -13.43
CA ASP A 54 17.50 2.84 -12.38
C ASP A 54 16.74 2.68 -11.06
N LYS A 55 15.39 2.59 -11.08
CA LYS A 55 14.55 2.53 -9.87
C LYS A 55 14.81 1.33 -8.93
N TYR A 56 15.44 0.27 -9.41
CA TYR A 56 15.84 -0.89 -8.62
C TYR A 56 17.30 -0.75 -8.17
N GLU A 57 17.60 -1.26 -6.98
CA GLU A 57 18.97 -1.57 -6.60
C GLU A 57 19.35 -2.90 -7.27
N THR A 58 20.54 -2.95 -7.87
CA THR A 58 21.00 -4.11 -8.66
C THR A 58 22.17 -4.84 -8.02
N THR A 59 22.77 -4.22 -7.00
CA THR A 59 23.94 -4.74 -6.29
C THR A 59 23.74 -4.60 -4.78
N VAL A 60 24.48 -5.37 -4.00
CA VAL A 60 24.42 -5.35 -2.53
C VAL A 60 25.09 -4.12 -1.92
N ASP A 61 25.92 -3.41 -2.69
CA ASP A 61 26.64 -2.20 -2.26
C ASP A 61 25.79 -0.93 -2.45
N GLU A 62 24.63 -1.05 -3.12
CA GLU A 62 23.65 0.02 -3.18
C GLU A 62 22.87 0.09 -1.85
N HIS A 63 22.83 1.28 -1.27
CA HIS A 63 22.24 1.51 0.06
C HIS A 63 21.27 2.70 0.03
N ARG A 64 20.37 2.76 -0.95
CA ARG A 64 19.48 3.91 -1.19
C ARG A 64 18.49 4.10 -0.06
N LEU A 65 17.99 3.02 0.53
CA LEU A 65 17.14 3.09 1.73
C LEU A 65 17.88 3.81 2.87
N ALA A 66 19.14 3.42 3.11
CA ALA A 66 19.97 4.03 4.16
C ALA A 66 20.33 5.48 3.80
N ALA A 67 20.63 5.78 2.53
CA ALA A 67 20.92 7.13 2.06
C ALA A 67 19.73 8.07 2.25
N VAL A 68 18.51 7.65 1.89
CA VAL A 68 17.29 8.43 2.16
C VAL A 68 17.03 8.56 3.65
N ALA A 69 17.19 7.49 4.43
CA ALA A 69 16.99 7.55 5.87
C ALA A 69 17.94 8.55 6.53
N ALA A 70 19.22 8.55 6.15
CA ALA A 70 20.21 9.49 6.64
C ALA A 70 19.89 10.94 6.23
N ALA A 71 19.56 11.18 4.96
CA ALA A 71 19.27 12.52 4.45
C ALA A 71 17.98 13.11 5.03
N ALA A 72 16.89 12.33 5.05
CA ALA A 72 15.57 12.80 5.47
C ALA A 72 15.45 12.91 7.00
N SER A 73 16.11 12.03 7.77
CA SER A 73 16.01 12.05 9.24
C SER A 73 16.50 13.37 9.86
N ALA A 74 17.48 14.03 9.25
CA ALA A 74 17.99 15.33 9.70
C ALA A 74 16.95 16.46 9.61
N GLY A 75 16.04 16.38 8.64
CA GLY A 75 14.95 17.35 8.45
C GLY A 75 13.57 16.79 8.86
N ALA A 76 13.52 15.62 9.50
CA ALA A 76 12.25 15.00 9.88
C ALA A 76 11.61 15.75 11.05
N THR A 77 10.29 15.89 11.03
CA THR A 77 9.53 16.47 12.16
C THR A 77 9.78 15.70 13.46
N SER A 78 9.93 14.37 13.35
CA SER A 78 10.38 13.47 14.40
C SER A 78 11.27 12.39 13.79
N PRO A 79 12.60 12.43 13.99
CA PRO A 79 13.51 11.42 13.44
C PRO A 79 13.17 9.99 13.88
N THR A 80 12.73 9.83 15.13
CA THR A 80 12.33 8.52 15.68
C THR A 80 11.06 7.99 15.00
N THR A 81 10.05 8.84 14.81
CA THR A 81 8.81 8.43 14.13
C THR A 81 9.10 8.10 12.67
N PHE A 82 9.90 8.93 12.00
CA PHE A 82 10.34 8.70 10.62
C PHE A 82 11.02 7.32 10.48
N ALA A 83 12.00 7.03 11.33
CA ALA A 83 12.72 5.75 11.28
C ALA A 83 11.80 4.56 11.57
N ARG A 84 10.90 4.69 12.55
CA ARG A 84 9.91 3.66 12.87
C ARG A 84 8.98 3.38 11.69
N ASP A 85 8.45 4.42 11.06
CA ASP A 85 7.48 4.28 9.97
C ASP A 85 8.15 3.68 8.73
N LEU A 86 9.36 4.14 8.40
CA LEU A 86 10.15 3.58 7.30
C LEU A 86 10.47 2.11 7.54
N LEU A 87 10.96 1.76 8.73
CA LEU A 87 11.24 0.37 9.09
C LEU A 87 9.97 -0.49 9.06
N SER A 88 8.83 0.05 9.47
CA SER A 88 7.55 -0.65 9.43
C SER A 88 7.13 -0.98 7.99
N GLN A 89 7.30 -0.06 7.04
CA GLN A 89 6.99 -0.30 5.63
C GLN A 89 7.93 -1.34 5.00
N VAL A 90 9.24 -1.24 5.24
CA VAL A 90 10.23 -2.19 4.74
C VAL A 90 10.02 -3.58 5.33
N THR A 91 9.73 -3.66 6.63
CA THR A 91 9.43 -4.92 7.32
C THR A 91 8.15 -5.54 6.75
N PHE A 92 7.13 -4.73 6.49
CA PHE A 92 5.90 -5.21 5.87
C PHE A 92 6.16 -5.80 4.48
N ASP A 93 6.89 -5.10 3.61
CA ASP A 93 7.26 -5.59 2.29
C ASP A 93 8.08 -6.90 2.36
N LEU A 94 8.98 -7.01 3.33
CA LEU A 94 9.73 -8.25 3.57
C LEU A 94 8.81 -9.41 4.00
N LEU A 95 7.91 -9.18 4.96
CA LEU A 95 7.02 -10.22 5.51
C LEU A 95 6.08 -10.81 4.45
N ILE A 96 5.60 -9.98 3.53
CA ILE A 96 4.73 -10.43 2.43
C ILE A 96 5.53 -10.92 1.21
N GLY A 97 6.85 -10.77 1.22
CA GLY A 97 7.70 -11.08 0.07
C GLY A 97 7.41 -10.20 -1.15
N ASN A 98 7.23 -8.89 -0.95
CA ASN A 98 7.10 -7.93 -2.05
C ASN A 98 8.47 -7.66 -2.69
N GLY A 99 8.90 -8.57 -3.57
CA GLY A 99 10.14 -8.42 -4.34
C GLY A 99 10.15 -7.27 -5.36
N ASP A 100 9.03 -6.55 -5.54
CA ASP A 100 8.95 -5.38 -6.41
C ASP A 100 8.97 -4.06 -5.61
N ALA A 101 9.39 -4.09 -4.34
CA ALA A 101 9.58 -2.92 -3.49
C ALA A 101 10.86 -2.17 -3.92
N HIS A 102 10.71 -1.17 -4.80
CA HIS A 102 11.80 -0.39 -5.37
C HIS A 102 11.67 1.09 -5.05
N SER A 103 12.68 1.92 -5.35
CA SER A 103 12.76 3.34 -4.93
C SER A 103 11.52 4.17 -5.28
N LYS A 104 10.81 3.86 -6.38
CA LYS A 104 9.55 4.51 -6.74
C LYS A 104 8.30 4.17 -5.90
N LYS A 105 8.35 3.14 -5.05
CA LYS A 105 7.20 2.71 -4.21
C LYS A 105 7.25 3.27 -2.80
N TYR A 106 8.37 3.89 -2.45
CA TYR A 106 8.53 4.65 -1.23
C TYR A 106 8.49 6.13 -1.55
N SER A 107 7.81 6.89 -0.70
CA SER A 107 7.72 8.33 -0.84
C SER A 107 7.89 9.05 0.49
N LEU A 108 8.44 10.25 0.40
CA LEU A 108 8.51 11.23 1.47
C LEU A 108 7.35 12.20 1.30
N SER A 109 6.69 12.53 2.40
CA SER A 109 5.77 13.65 2.50
C SER A 109 6.53 14.87 3.01
N ILE A 110 6.45 15.96 2.27
CA ILE A 110 7.17 17.21 2.54
C ILE A 110 6.13 18.25 2.97
N SER A 111 6.29 18.79 4.18
CA SER A 111 5.45 19.88 4.67
C SER A 111 5.83 21.21 4.04
N ASP A 112 4.97 22.22 4.15
CA ASP A 112 5.28 23.60 3.74
C ASP A 112 6.50 24.22 4.46
N THR A 113 6.85 23.71 5.64
CA THR A 113 8.06 24.10 6.39
C THR A 113 9.30 23.27 6.04
N ALA A 114 9.26 22.52 4.93
CA ALA A 114 10.33 21.63 4.46
C ALA A 114 10.73 20.53 5.45
N THR A 115 9.84 20.13 6.35
CA THR A 115 10.02 18.95 7.21
C THR A 115 9.54 17.66 6.53
N TYR A 116 10.19 16.55 6.86
CA TYR A 116 9.95 15.25 6.23
C TYR A 116 9.16 14.28 7.13
N SER A 117 8.30 13.49 6.50
CA SER A 117 7.65 12.31 7.07
C SER A 117 7.56 11.21 6.00
N VAL A 118 7.33 9.96 6.41
CA VAL A 118 7.13 8.86 5.47
C VAL A 118 5.70 8.92 4.94
N ALA A 119 5.53 8.96 3.61
CA ALA A 119 4.20 8.90 3.01
C ALA A 119 3.61 7.49 3.09
N ALA A 120 2.30 7.38 2.92
CA ALA A 120 1.63 6.07 2.94
C ALA A 120 2.18 5.14 1.84
N LEU A 121 2.41 3.87 2.21
CA LEU A 121 2.91 2.85 1.29
C LEU A 121 1.89 2.55 0.18
N TYR A 122 2.36 2.40 -1.05
CA TYR A 122 1.53 2.09 -2.22
C TYR A 122 2.24 1.14 -3.18
N GLY A 123 1.49 0.61 -4.16
CA GLY A 123 2.04 -0.29 -5.18
C GLY A 123 2.51 -1.64 -4.62
N VAL A 124 1.98 -2.05 -3.47
CA VAL A 124 2.32 -3.31 -2.80
C VAL A 124 1.87 -4.49 -3.65
N THR A 125 2.78 -5.44 -3.88
CA THR A 125 2.48 -6.68 -4.60
C THR A 125 2.89 -7.89 -3.77
N LEU A 126 1.95 -8.80 -3.56
CA LEU A 126 2.19 -10.06 -2.85
C LEU A 126 2.79 -11.10 -3.82
N LEU A 127 4.10 -11.30 -3.75
CA LEU A 127 4.79 -12.27 -4.62
C LEU A 127 5.09 -13.60 -3.92
N ASN A 128 4.93 -13.70 -2.60
CA ASN A 128 5.11 -14.96 -1.88
C ASN A 128 3.93 -15.93 -2.16
N PRO A 129 4.16 -17.05 -2.88
CA PRO A 129 3.08 -17.98 -3.26
C PRO A 129 2.42 -18.68 -2.06
N VAL A 130 3.12 -18.80 -0.93
CA VAL A 130 2.56 -19.35 0.32
C VAL A 130 1.52 -18.41 0.92
N LEU A 131 1.74 -17.10 0.79
CA LEU A 131 0.88 -16.07 1.35
C LEU A 131 -0.20 -15.58 0.36
N GLN A 132 -0.10 -15.93 -0.93
CA GLN A 132 -1.09 -15.54 -1.95
C GLN A 132 -2.54 -15.92 -1.60
N ASN A 133 -2.72 -16.94 -0.77
CA ASN A 133 -4.03 -17.40 -0.28
C ASN A 133 -4.24 -17.17 1.23
N SER A 134 -3.32 -16.50 1.92
CA SER A 134 -3.34 -16.33 3.39
C SER A 134 -4.16 -15.12 3.86
N GLY A 135 -5.15 -14.68 3.07
CA GLY A 135 -6.14 -13.73 3.54
C GLY A 135 -7.08 -14.42 4.51
N THR A 136 -7.32 -13.84 5.69
CA THR A 136 -8.32 -14.34 6.63
C THR A 136 -9.68 -14.43 5.92
N THR A 137 -10.19 -15.64 5.72
CA THR A 137 -11.61 -15.83 5.46
C THR A 137 -12.35 -15.41 6.73
N TRP A 138 -13.04 -14.28 6.65
CA TRP A 138 -13.90 -13.85 7.74
C TRP A 138 -15.04 -14.87 7.86
N PRO A 139 -15.25 -15.52 9.03
CA PRO A 139 -16.32 -16.50 9.19
C PRO A 139 -17.65 -15.79 8.97
N GLY A 140 -18.39 -16.21 7.93
CA GLY A 140 -19.66 -15.61 7.51
C GLY A 140 -19.74 -15.15 6.06
N LYS A 141 -18.75 -15.45 5.21
CA LYS A 141 -18.72 -15.02 3.79
C LYS A 141 -18.40 -16.12 2.77
N ASP A 142 -18.81 -17.35 3.06
CA ASP A 142 -18.64 -18.46 2.11
C ASP A 142 -19.58 -18.39 0.89
N ALA A 143 -20.32 -17.29 0.68
CA ALA A 143 -21.29 -17.21 -0.41
C ALA A 143 -20.72 -16.80 -1.78
N CYS A 144 -19.44 -16.46 -1.93
CA CYS A 144 -18.92 -15.89 -3.19
C CYS A 144 -17.79 -16.70 -3.86
N ALA A 145 -17.68 -18.00 -3.57
CA ALA A 145 -16.60 -18.83 -4.14
C ALA A 145 -17.02 -20.25 -4.56
N THR A 146 -18.25 -20.49 -5.01
CA THR A 146 -18.59 -21.78 -5.67
C THR A 146 -19.71 -21.64 -6.71
N SER A 147 -19.45 -20.97 -7.83
CA SER A 147 -20.25 -21.17 -9.05
C SER A 147 -19.52 -20.72 -10.31
N ARG A 148 -18.39 -21.37 -10.64
CA ARG A 148 -18.02 -21.50 -12.05
C ARG A 148 -18.56 -22.84 -12.54
N PRO A 149 -19.53 -22.89 -13.46
CA PRO A 149 -19.87 -24.14 -14.10
C PRO A 149 -18.63 -24.62 -14.87
N ARG A 150 -18.12 -25.80 -14.53
CA ARG A 150 -17.19 -26.53 -15.40
C ARG A 150 -17.98 -26.91 -16.64
N ILE A 151 -17.79 -26.16 -17.73
CA ILE A 151 -18.22 -26.60 -19.06
C ILE A 151 -17.25 -27.73 -19.43
N GLY A 152 -17.66 -28.97 -19.14
CA GLY A 152 -17.02 -30.16 -19.70
C GLY A 152 -17.33 -30.29 -21.19
N PRO A 153 -16.50 -30.99 -21.98
CA PRO A 153 -16.72 -31.12 -23.41
C PRO A 153 -18.05 -31.85 -23.68
N LEU A 154 -18.86 -31.28 -24.58
CA LEU A 154 -20.10 -31.86 -25.07
C LEU A 154 -19.80 -33.21 -25.74
N LYS A 155 -20.31 -34.29 -25.15
CA LYS A 155 -20.29 -35.62 -25.75
C LYS A 155 -21.30 -35.65 -26.91
N PRO A 156 -20.93 -36.09 -28.12
CA PRO A 156 -21.89 -36.20 -29.22
C PRO A 156 -22.94 -37.27 -28.89
N ALA A 157 -24.21 -36.92 -29.10
CA ALA A 157 -25.33 -37.83 -28.91
C ALA A 157 -25.27 -38.96 -29.94
N SER A 158 -25.11 -40.19 -29.47
CA SER A 158 -25.21 -41.42 -30.25
C SER A 158 -26.64 -41.95 -30.20
N GLY A 159 -27.28 -42.02 -31.37
CA GLY A 159 -28.16 -43.13 -31.79
C GLY A 159 -29.64 -43.07 -31.38
N GLY A 160 -30.51 -43.36 -32.37
CA GLY A 160 -31.94 -43.63 -32.21
C GLY A 160 -32.67 -43.50 -33.54
#